data_AF-A0A960DPB5-F1
#
_entry.id   AF-A0A960DPB5-F1
#
_cell.length_a   1.000
_cell.length_b   1.000
_cell.length_c   1.000
_cell.angle_alpha   90.00
_cell.angle_beta   90.00
_cell.angle_gamma   90.00
#
_symmetry.space_group_name_H-M   'P 1'
#
loop_
_entity.id
_entity.type
_entity.pdbx_description
1 polymer ?
#
loop_
_entity_poly.entity_id
_entity_poly.type
_entity_poly.pdbx_seq_one_letter_code
_entity_poly.pdbx_strand_id
1 'polypeptide(L)'
;PKVRAMEIIDELEPVKRGPYAGVVGYVDFSGNLDTAIAIRTMFVGPNGASFQAGAGVVADSVPDDENLECRNKAAALLAAVPAARRMSANRGGTTG
;
A
#
# COMPACT_ATOMS: atom_id res chain seq x y z
N PRO A 1 -18.20 -15.69 2.36
CA PRO A 1 -18.53 -14.73 1.28
C PRO A 1 -17.33 -13.82 0.93
N LYS A 2 -16.34 -14.34 0.18
CA LYS A 2 -15.19 -13.55 -0.33
C LYS A 2 -15.49 -12.96 -1.71
N VAL A 3 -16.11 -13.77 -2.58
CA VAL A 3 -16.47 -13.37 -3.94
C VAL A 3 -17.39 -12.14 -3.93
N ARG A 4 -18.45 -12.18 -3.11
CA ARG A 4 -19.37 -11.04 -2.99
C ARG A 4 -18.71 -9.74 -2.53
N ALA A 5 -17.74 -9.82 -1.61
CA ALA A 5 -16.99 -8.64 -1.19
C ALA A 5 -16.11 -8.09 -2.31
N MET A 6 -15.47 -8.97 -3.09
CA MET A 6 -14.66 -8.56 -4.25
C MET A 6 -15.52 -7.92 -5.36
N GLU A 7 -16.73 -8.43 -5.61
CA GLU A 7 -17.68 -7.81 -6.55
C GLU A 7 -18.06 -6.39 -6.12
N ILE A 8 -18.44 -6.20 -4.85
CA ILE A 8 -18.79 -4.87 -4.32
C ILE A 8 -17.59 -3.92 -4.39
N ILE A 9 -16.37 -4.40 -4.11
CA ILE A 9 -15.15 -3.61 -4.26
C ILE A 9 -14.95 -3.18 -5.71
N ASP A 10 -15.12 -4.08 -6.67
CA ASP A 10 -14.96 -3.79 -8.10
C ASP A 10 -16.03 -2.81 -8.62
N GLU A 11 -17.26 -2.90 -8.09
CA GLU A 11 -18.35 -1.96 -8.39
C GLU A 11 -18.08 -0.55 -7.84
N LEU A 12 -17.43 -0.43 -6.68
CA LEU A 12 -17.26 0.84 -5.96
C LEU A 12 -15.92 1.54 -6.23
N GLU A 13 -14.84 0.80 -6.51
CA GLU A 13 -13.52 1.40 -6.71
C GLU A 13 -13.35 1.92 -8.15
N PRO A 14 -12.95 3.19 -8.35
CA PRO A 14 -12.86 3.79 -9.67
C PRO A 14 -11.67 3.27 -10.51
N VAL A 15 -10.75 2.54 -9.88
CA VAL A 15 -9.52 2.05 -10.48
C VAL A 15 -9.20 0.65 -9.98
N LYS A 16 -8.49 -0.12 -10.80
CA LYS A 16 -7.96 -1.42 -10.36
C LYS A 16 -6.92 -1.22 -9.25
N ARG A 17 -6.97 -2.05 -8.21
CA ARG A 17 -6.01 -2.06 -7.08
C ARG A 17 -4.56 -2.30 -7.49
N GLY A 18 -4.35 -2.90 -8.66
CA GLY A 18 -3.02 -3.32 -9.11
C GLY A 18 -2.36 -4.20 -8.03
N PRO A 19 -1.15 -3.86 -7.57
CA PRO A 19 -0.47 -4.64 -6.54
C PRO A 19 -1.05 -4.49 -5.12
N TYR A 20 -1.88 -3.48 -4.83
CA TYR A 20 -2.45 -3.27 -3.50
C TYR A 20 -3.33 -4.47 -3.07
N ALA A 21 -3.13 -4.94 -1.83
CA ALA A 21 -3.76 -6.14 -1.28
C ALA A 21 -3.45 -7.45 -2.04
N GLY A 22 -2.50 -7.41 -2.98
CA GLY A 22 -1.84 -8.59 -3.54
C GLY A 22 -0.74 -9.11 -2.63
N VAL A 23 0.27 -9.77 -3.20
CA VAL A 23 1.41 -10.33 -2.45
C VAL A 23 2.75 -9.89 -3.04
N VAL A 24 3.74 -9.72 -2.17
CA VAL A 24 5.16 -9.56 -2.50
C VAL A 24 5.93 -10.62 -1.75
N GLY A 25 6.81 -11.34 -2.42
CA GLY A 25 7.50 -12.48 -1.83
C GLY A 25 8.43 -13.17 -2.80
N TYR A 26 8.90 -14.35 -2.42
CA TYR A 26 9.73 -15.19 -3.26
C TYR A 26 9.26 -16.65 -3.24
N VAL A 27 9.60 -17.35 -4.31
CA VAL A 27 9.57 -18.81 -4.41
C VAL A 27 10.99 -19.26 -4.74
N ASP A 28 11.51 -20.25 -4.04
CA ASP A 28 12.84 -20.80 -4.34
C ASP A 28 12.77 -22.18 -5.03
N PHE A 29 13.92 -22.63 -5.54
CA PHE A 29 14.04 -23.91 -6.24
C PHE A 29 13.93 -25.13 -5.30
N SER A 30 13.97 -24.91 -3.99
CA SER A 30 13.75 -25.94 -2.97
C SER A 30 12.27 -26.09 -2.61
N GLY A 31 11.40 -25.25 -3.19
CA GLY A 31 9.96 -25.27 -2.98
C GLY A 31 9.50 -24.41 -1.80
N ASN A 32 10.37 -23.57 -1.22
CA ASN A 32 9.95 -22.65 -0.17
C ASN A 32 9.22 -21.45 -0.78
N LEU A 33 8.20 -20.97 -0.07
CA LEU A 33 7.38 -19.82 -0.42
C LEU A 33 7.27 -18.92 0.81
N ASP A 34 7.67 -17.66 0.68
CA ASP A 34 7.40 -16.63 1.68
C ASP A 34 6.81 -15.41 0.99
N THR A 35 5.68 -14.93 1.52
CA THR A 35 4.94 -13.82 0.93
C THR A 35 4.35 -12.93 2.02
N ALA A 36 4.44 -11.62 1.80
CA ALA A 36 3.75 -10.60 2.57
C ALA A 36 2.62 -10.00 1.74
N ILE A 37 1.52 -9.65 2.41
CA ILE A 37 0.43 -8.90 1.77
C ILE A 37 0.95 -7.49 1.45
N ALA A 38 0.71 -7.03 0.23
CA ALA A 38 1.11 -5.71 -0.25
C ALA A 38 0.19 -4.59 0.31
N ILE A 39 0.21 -4.43 1.62
CA ILE A 39 -0.39 -3.32 2.37
C ILE A 39 0.72 -2.43 2.94
N ARG A 40 0.40 -1.17 3.25
CA ARG A 40 1.41 -0.18 3.70
C ARG A 40 2.64 -0.19 2.78
N THR A 41 2.39 -0.25 1.48
CA THR A 41 3.41 -0.33 0.43
C THR A 41 3.21 0.85 -0.51
N MET A 42 4.32 1.46 -0.95
CA MET A 42 4.33 2.54 -1.92
C MET A 42 4.97 2.04 -3.23
N PHE A 43 4.26 2.23 -4.33
CA PHE A 43 4.72 1.88 -5.67
C PHE A 43 5.30 3.13 -6.31
N VAL A 44 6.60 3.11 -6.57
CA VAL A 44 7.33 4.24 -7.16
C VAL A 44 7.74 3.86 -8.57
N GLY A 45 7.32 4.66 -9.54
CA GLY A 45 7.66 4.48 -10.95
C GLY A 45 8.02 5.80 -11.62
N PRO A 46 8.23 5.78 -12.95
CA PRO A 46 8.63 6.96 -13.72
C PRO A 46 7.67 8.16 -13.58
N ASN A 47 6.38 7.88 -13.37
CA ASN A 47 5.32 8.89 -13.31
C ASN A 47 5.02 9.35 -11.87
N GLY A 48 5.85 8.96 -10.89
CA GLY A 48 5.70 9.32 -9.49
C GLY A 48 5.46 8.13 -8.57
N ALA A 49 4.95 8.42 -7.37
CA ALA A 49 4.68 7.43 -6.34
C ALA A 49 3.18 7.33 -6.07
N SER A 50 2.66 6.12 -5.97
CA SER A 50 1.29 5.83 -5.57
C SER A 50 1.26 4.87 -4.38
N PHE A 51 0.22 4.97 -3.56
CA PHE A 51 -0.06 4.02 -2.49
C PHE A 51 -1.58 3.99 -2.29
N GLN A 52 -2.06 2.91 -1.69
CA GLN A 52 -3.48 2.75 -1.37
C GLN A 52 -3.60 2.29 0.08
N ALA A 53 -4.66 2.73 0.73
CA ALA A 53 -5.04 2.34 2.08
C ALA A 53 -6.55 2.12 2.12
N GLY A 54 -7.00 1.25 3.03
CA GLY A 54 -8.40 0.90 3.20
C GLY A 54 -8.67 0.48 4.63
N ALA A 55 -9.95 0.31 4.94
CA ALA A 55 -10.43 -0.14 6.24
C ALA A 55 -11.50 -1.23 6.05
N GLY A 56 -11.78 -1.96 7.13
CA GLY A 56 -12.69 -3.09 7.11
C GLY A 56 -14.06 -2.66 7.57
N VAL A 57 -15.01 -2.51 6.64
CA VAL A 57 -16.37 -2.06 6.97
C VAL A 57 -17.20 -3.20 7.55
N VAL A 58 -17.79 -2.96 8.72
CA VAL A 58 -18.77 -3.83 9.39
C VAL A 58 -20.09 -3.08 9.60
N ALA A 59 -21.13 -3.77 10.06
CA ALA A 59 -22.47 -3.19 10.21
C ALA A 59 -22.50 -1.95 11.13
N ASP A 60 -21.65 -1.93 12.14
CA ASP A 60 -21.57 -0.86 13.14
C ASP A 60 -20.48 0.18 12.82
N SER A 61 -19.86 0.11 11.64
CA SER A 61 -18.81 1.05 11.23
C SER A 61 -19.34 2.48 11.10
N VAL A 62 -18.57 3.44 11.60
CA VAL A 62 -18.84 4.88 11.44
C VAL A 62 -18.01 5.39 10.26
N PRO A 63 -18.63 5.97 9.20
CA PRO A 63 -17.90 6.38 7.99
C PRO A 63 -16.70 7.30 8.24
N ASP A 64 -16.83 8.24 9.18
CA ASP A 64 -15.76 9.18 9.51
C ASP A 64 -14.56 8.49 10.18
N ASP A 65 -14.81 7.52 11.05
CA ASP A 65 -13.78 6.75 11.75
C ASP A 65 -13.00 5.85 10.77
N GLU A 66 -13.70 5.17 9.86
CA GLU A 66 -13.08 4.31 8.83
C GLU A 66 -12.19 5.13 7.88
N ASN A 67 -12.65 6.32 7.49
CA ASN A 67 -11.88 7.24 6.67
C ASN A 67 -10.66 7.78 7.42
N LEU A 68 -10.81 8.10 8.71
CA LEU A 68 -9.68 8.49 9.56
C LEU A 68 -8.65 7.36 9.68
N GLU A 69 -9.09 6.12 9.85
CA GLU A 69 -8.21 4.95 9.86
C GLU A 69 -7.43 4.80 8.55
N CYS A 70 -8.10 4.94 7.40
CA CYS A 70 -7.45 4.93 6.09
C CYS A 70 -6.36 6.01 5.99
N ARG A 71 -6.67 7.24 6.41
CA ARG A 71 -5.72 8.37 6.43
C ARG A 71 -4.55 8.10 7.36
N ASN A 72 -4.77 7.51 8.53
CA ASN A 72 -3.72 7.17 9.48
C ASN A 72 -2.77 6.10 8.92
N LYS A 73 -3.31 5.06 8.27
CA LYS A 73 -2.50 4.04 7.57
C LYS A 73 -1.66 4.65 6.45
N ALA A 74 -2.23 5.57 5.68
CA ALA A 74 -1.54 6.32 4.64
C ALA A 74 -0.47 7.27 5.19
N ALA A 75 -0.74 7.95 6.29
CA ALA A 75 0.17 8.91 6.91
C ALA A 75 1.51 8.28 7.29
N ALA A 76 1.51 7.01 7.71
CA ALA A 76 2.74 6.28 8.02
C ALA A 76 3.69 6.16 6.82
N LEU A 77 3.15 6.02 5.59
CA LEU A 77 3.95 6.01 4.37
C LEU A 77 4.45 7.40 4.00
N LEU A 78 3.58 8.41 4.10
CA LEU A 78 3.94 9.80 3.80
C LEU A 78 5.01 10.34 4.75
N ALA A 79 4.95 9.98 6.03
CA ALA A 79 5.93 10.39 7.04
C ALA A 79 7.36 9.87 6.74
N ALA A 80 7.49 8.77 5.99
CA ALA A 80 8.79 8.23 5.60
C ALA A 80 9.47 9.03 4.46
N VAL A 81 8.69 9.75 3.65
CA VAL A 81 9.19 10.43 2.43
C VAL A 81 10.23 11.52 2.74
N PRO A 82 10.03 12.44 3.71
CA PRO A 82 11.03 13.47 4.01
C PRO A 82 12.37 12.88 4.47
N ALA A 83 12.35 11.82 5.27
CA ALA A 83 13.56 11.15 5.72
C ALA A 83 14.30 10.50 4.54
N ALA A 84 13.58 9.79 3.66
CA ALA A 84 14.14 9.22 2.45
C ALA A 84 14.79 10.28 1.55
N ARG A 85 14.13 11.44 1.35
CA ARG A 85 14.67 12.56 0.56
C ARG A 85 16.00 13.08 1.11
N ARG A 86 16.11 13.26 2.44
CA ARG A 86 17.37 13.69 3.08
C ARG A 86 18.50 12.67 2.86
N MET A 87 18.20 11.38 2.99
CA MET A 87 19.18 10.32 2.76
C MET A 87 19.67 10.30 1.31
N SER A 88 18.77 10.47 0.33
CA SER A 88 19.14 10.52 -1.09
C SER A 88 20.00 11.74 -1.43
N ALA A 89 19.67 12.92 -0.88
CA ALA A 89 20.47 14.14 -1.07
C ALA A 89 21.91 13.98 -0.55
N ASN A 90 22.07 13.36 0.63
CA ASN A 90 23.39 13.12 1.22
C ASN A 90 24.25 12.13 0.41
N ARG A 91 23.63 11.17 -0.30
CA ARG A 91 24.35 10.21 -1.16
C ARG A 91 24.89 10.84 -2.44
N GLY A 92 24.28 11.93 -2.92
CA GLY A 92 24.73 12.65 -4.13
C GLY A 92 25.93 13.58 -3.92
N GLY A 93 26.34 13.84 -2.67
CA GLY A 93 27.40 14.79 -2.32
C GLY A 93 28.82 14.19 -2.14
N THR A 94 29.04 12.91 -2.42
CA THR A 94 30.33 12.21 -2.14
C THR A 94 31.05 11.71 -3.40
N THR A 95 30.72 12.23 -4.57
CA THR A 95 31.53 12.06 -5.78
C THR A 95 32.02 13.43 -6.23
N GLY A 96 33.13 13.85 -5.63
CA GLY A 96 33.97 14.97 -6.04
C GLY A 96 35.41 14.50 -6.02
#